data_AF-A0A8S3BIL1-F1
#
_entry.id   AF-A0A8S3BIL1-F1
#
_cell.length_a   1.000
_cell.length_b   1.000
_cell.length_c   1.000
_cell.angle_alpha   90.00
_cell.angle_beta   90.00
_cell.angle_gamma   90.00
#
_symmetry.space_group_name_H-M   'P 1'
#
loop_
_entity.id
_entity.type
_entity.pdbx_description
1 polymer ?
#
loop_
_entity_poly.entity_id
_entity_poly.type
_entity_poly.pdbx_seq_one_letter_code
_entity_poly.pdbx_strand_id
1 'polypeptide(L)' 'LVNEATWECSSNGITLQAMDSSHVALVSLVMRSEGFETYRCDRNMSLGISLVRYN' A
#
# COMPACT_ATOMS: atom_id res chain seq x y z
N LEU A 1 -6.47 9.32 -9.50
CA LEU A 1 -5.34 8.50 -10.03
C LEU A 1 -5.58 7.04 -9.69
N VAL A 2 -5.70 6.67 -8.41
CA VAL A 2 -6.14 5.32 -7.98
C VAL A 2 -7.23 5.50 -6.92
N ASN A 3 -8.35 4.77 -7.03
CA ASN A 3 -9.49 4.89 -6.09
C ASN A 3 -9.45 3.82 -4.99
N GLU A 4 -8.91 2.65 -5.30
CA GLU A 4 -8.76 1.53 -4.37
C GLU A 4 -7.40 0.89 -4.61
N ALA A 5 -6.73 0.47 -3.54
CA ALA A 5 -5.48 -0.23 -3.66
C ALA A 5 -5.29 -1.23 -2.53
N THR A 6 -4.60 -2.32 -2.84
CA THR A 6 -4.19 -3.33 -1.86
C THR A 6 -2.82 -2.99 -1.32
N TRP A 7 -2.73 -2.89 0.01
CA TRP A 7 -1.49 -2.67 0.73
C TRP A 7 -1.04 -4.01 1.31
N GLU A 8 0.13 -4.47 0.88
CA GLU A 8 0.72 -5.71 1.33
C GLU A 8 1.67 -5.42 2.49
N CYS A 9 1.30 -5.88 3.68
CA CYS A 9 2.11 -5.75 4.88
C CYS A 9 2.84 -7.06 5.15
N SER A 10 4.16 -6.98 5.34
CA SER A 10 5.03 -8.12 5.68
C SER A 10 5.99 -7.74 6.81
N SER A 11 6.83 -8.66 7.29
CA SER A 11 7.90 -8.31 8.24
C SER A 11 8.88 -7.25 7.71
N ASN A 12 9.00 -7.12 6.39
CA ASN A 12 9.97 -6.22 5.74
C ASN A 12 9.42 -4.80 5.51
N GLY A 13 8.14 -4.57 5.82
CA GLY A 13 7.46 -3.30 5.57
C GLY A 13 6.20 -3.47 4.73
N ILE A 14 5.78 -2.36 4.12
CA ILE A 14 4.53 -2.23 3.40
C ILE A 14 4.80 -1.90 1.93
N THR A 15 4.14 -2.62 1.03
CA THR A 15 4.20 -2.37 -0.40
C THR A 15 2.81 -2.18 -1.00
N LEU A 16 2.75 -1.45 -2.10
CA LEU A 16 1.55 -1.27 -2.91
C LEU A 16 1.96 -1.11 -4.36
N GLN A 17 1.24 -1.79 -5.25
CA GLN A 17 1.32 -1.55 -6.68
C GLN A 17 -0.09 -1.50 -7.26
N ALA A 18 -0.41 -0.40 -7.94
CA ALA A 18 -1.72 -0.19 -8.54
C ALA A 18 -1.57 0.61 -9.84
N MET A 19 -2.39 0.29 -10.83
CA MET A 19 -2.49 1.11 -12.04
C MET A 19 -3.58 2.15 -11.87
N ASP A 20 -3.43 3.29 -12.53
CA ASP A 20 -4.51 4.25 -12.64
C ASP A 20 -5.67 3.68 -13.48
N SER A 21 -6.84 4.30 -13.41
CA SER A 21 -8.05 3.83 -14.10
C SER A 21 -7.93 3.78 -15.63
N SER A 22 -6.99 4.51 -16.23
CA SER A 22 -6.70 4.45 -17.66
C SER A 22 -5.64 3.39 -18.02
N HIS A 23 -5.05 2.72 -17.03
CA HIS A 23 -3.96 1.75 -17.17
C HIS A 23 -2.69 2.31 -17.82
N VAL A 24 -2.50 3.63 -17.79
CA VAL A 24 -1.36 4.33 -18.41
C VAL A 24 -0.22 4.54 -17.41
N ALA A 25 -0.53 4.69 -16.13
CA ALA A 25 0.41 4.99 -15.07
C ALA A 25 0.39 3.91 -13.99
N LEU A 26 1.58 3.40 -13.66
CA LEU A 26 1.79 2.52 -12.53
C LEU A 26 2.20 3.33 -11.29
N VAL A 27 1.47 3.16 -10.20
CA VAL A 27 1.83 3.60 -8.87
C VAL A 27 2.52 2.45 -8.16
N SER A 28 3.74 2.68 -7.67
CA SER A 28 4.49 1.72 -6.85
C SER A 28 4.99 2.41 -5.59
N LEU A 29 4.64 1.85 -4.43
CA LEU A 29 5.06 2.33 -3.12
C LEU A 29 5.80 1.21 -2.38
N VAL A 30 6.92 1.55 -1.77
CA VAL A 30 7.69 0.66 -0.90
C VAL A 30 8.09 1.46 0.34
N MET A 31 7.53 1.08 1.48
CA MET A 31 7.90 1.62 2.79
C MET A 31 8.53 0.50 3.59
N ARG A 32 9.85 0.55 3.77
CA ARG A 32 10.57 -0.51 4.49
C ARG A 32 10.39 -0.37 6.00
N SER A 33 10.41 -1.48 6.71
CA SER A 33 10.14 -1.52 8.15
C SER A 33 11.12 -0.66 8.96
N GLU A 34 12.38 -0.52 8.52
CA GLU A 34 13.37 0.35 9.17
C GLU A 34 13.06 1.86 9.04
N GLY A 35 12.13 2.24 8.17
CA GLY A 35 11.68 3.63 8.00
C GLY A 35 10.65 4.09 9.05
N PHE A 36 10.17 3.17 9.90
CA PHE A 36 9.16 3.46 10.92
C PHE A 36 9.80 3.47 12.31
N GLU A 37 9.36 4.39 13.18
CA GLU A 37 9.74 4.37 14.61
C GLU A 37 9.26 3.10 15.31
N THR A 38 8.09 2.59 14.92
CA THR A 38 7.56 1.30 15.37
C THR A 38 6.84 0.63 14.23
N TYR A 39 7.25 -0.60 13.91
CA TYR A 39 6.59 -1.44 12.92
C TYR A 39 6.53 -2.87 13.42
N ARG A 40 5.33 -3.46 13.45
CA ARG A 40 5.12 -4.85 13.83
C ARG A 40 4.09 -5.47 12.91
N CYS A 41 4.49 -6.54 12.24
CA CYS A 41 3.65 -7.34 11.36
C CYS A 41 3.93 -8.82 11.63
N ASP A 42 3.13 -9.43 12.50
CA ASP A 42 3.37 -10.81 12.96
C ASP A 42 3.05 -11.86 11.90
N ARG A 43 2.19 -11.50 10.92
CA ARG A 43 1.80 -12.33 9.78
C ARG A 43 1.56 -11.42 8.58
N ASN A 44 1.88 -11.92 7.39
CA ASN A 44 1.58 -11.21 6.16
C ASN A 44 0.07 -10.96 6.05
N MET A 45 -0.29 -9.74 5.67
CA MET A 45 -1.69 -9.34 5.50
C MET A 45 -1.84 -8.39 4.33
N SER A 46 -2.98 -8.50 3.65
CA SER A 46 -3.37 -7.63 2.55
C SER A 46 -4.52 -6.75 3.01
N LEU A 47 -4.36 -5.43 2.89
CA LEU A 47 -5.36 -4.45 3.32
C LEU A 47 -5.92 -3.75 2.07
N GLY A 48 -7.20 -3.99 1.75
CA GLY A 48 -7.90 -3.23 0.73
C GLY A 48 -8.33 -1.88 1.28
N ILE A 49 -7.77 -0.79 0.76
CA ILE A 49 -8.05 0.57 1.23
C ILE A 49 -8.68 1.39 0.11
N SER A 50 -9.80 2.03 0.43
CA SER A 50 -10.41 3.05 -0.42
C SER A 50 -9.67 4.37 -0.24
N LEU A 51 -9.08 4.88 -1.32
CA LEU A 51 -8.29 6.12 -1.34
C LEU A 51 -9.14 7.36 -1.66
N VAL A 52 -10.47 7.20 -1.74
CA VAL A 52 -11.40 8.32 -1.91
C VAL A 52 -11.49 9.13 -0.63
N ARG A 53 -11.53 10.45 -0.81
CA ARG A 53 -11.67 11.44 0.26
C ARG A 53 -13.03 11.27 0.95
N TYR A 54 -13.05 11.06 2.26
CA TYR A 54 -14.26 11.28 3.06
C TYR A 54 -14.53 12.79 3.11
N ASN A 55 -15.75 13.21 2.77
CA ASN A 55 -16.21 14.60 2.82
C ASN A 55 -16.36 15.10 4.26
#